data_AF-A0A7S8E7E1-F1
#
_entry.id   AF-A0A7S8E7E1-F1
#
_cell.length_a   1.000
_cell.length_b   1.000
_cell.length_c   1.000
_cell.angle_alpha   90.00
_cell.angle_beta   90.00
_cell.angle_gamma   90.00
#
_symmetry.space_group_name_H-M   'P 1'
#
loop_
_entity.id
_entity.type
_entity.pdbx_description
1 polymer ?
#
loop_
_entity_poly.entity_id
_entity_poly.type
_entity_poly.pdbx_seq_one_letter_code
_entity_poly.pdbx_strand_id
1 'polypeptide(L)'
;MAYTARLETALDRVANDDLSRSDLLTAFWRGFQPQLKSATEYTLTQMKARPQAKPIGETCPDCGADLVERQGSNGAFVGCSAYPKCSYTRNVEHKPLVLHPVED
;
A
#
# COMPACT_ATOMS: atom_id res chain seq x y z
N MET A 1 3.69 7.64 -24.14
CA MET A 1 2.29 7.77 -23.69
C MET A 1 1.30 7.28 -24.76
N ALA A 2 1.45 6.05 -25.28
CA ALA A 2 0.65 5.57 -26.42
C ALA A 2 -0.71 4.96 -26.02
N TYR A 3 -0.86 4.52 -24.77
CA TYR A 3 -2.09 3.88 -24.29
C TYR A 3 -3.24 4.90 -24.18
N THR A 4 -3.02 5.99 -23.43
CA THR A 4 -4.00 7.08 -23.28
C THR A 4 -4.37 7.67 -24.63
N ALA A 5 -3.39 7.99 -25.48
CA ALA A 5 -3.65 8.57 -26.80
C ALA A 5 -4.57 7.70 -27.68
N ARG A 6 -4.39 6.37 -27.67
CA ARG A 6 -5.26 5.45 -28.42
C ARG A 6 -6.69 5.39 -27.86
N LEU A 7 -6.83 5.49 -26.54
CA LEU A 7 -8.15 5.51 -25.90
C LEU A 7 -8.88 6.81 -26.25
N GLU A 8 -8.22 7.96 -26.15
CA GLU A 8 -8.82 9.25 -26.53
C GLU A 8 -9.27 9.23 -28.00
N THR A 9 -8.43 8.75 -28.93
CA THR A 9 -8.84 8.60 -30.33
C THR A 9 -10.06 7.66 -30.50
N ALA A 10 -10.19 6.62 -29.68
CA ALA A 10 -11.34 5.74 -29.74
C ALA A 10 -12.61 6.39 -29.15
N LEU A 11 -12.47 7.24 -28.14
CA LEU A 11 -13.57 8.03 -27.56
C LEU A 11 -14.07 9.09 -28.54
N ASP A 12 -13.17 9.76 -29.26
CA ASP A 12 -13.54 10.71 -30.32
C ASP A 12 -14.37 10.01 -31.41
N ARG A 13 -14.02 8.79 -31.78
CA ARG A 13 -14.79 8.00 -32.75
C ARG A 13 -16.17 7.62 -32.24
N VAL A 14 -16.33 7.36 -30.95
CA VAL A 14 -17.67 7.16 -30.35
C VAL A 14 -18.48 8.46 -30.41
N ALA A 15 -17.85 9.60 -30.14
CA ALA A 15 -18.51 10.90 -30.20
C ALA A 15 -18.99 11.26 -31.62
N ASN A 16 -18.27 10.80 -32.65
CA ASN A 16 -18.61 10.98 -34.06
C ASN A 16 -19.51 9.87 -34.64
N ASP A 17 -20.02 8.94 -33.82
CA ASP A 17 -20.83 7.78 -34.24
C ASP A 17 -20.09 6.77 -35.17
N ASP A 18 -18.76 6.87 -35.25
CA ASP A 18 -17.88 5.98 -36.02
C ASP A 18 -17.51 4.68 -35.30
N LEU A 19 -17.95 4.54 -34.04
CA LEU A 19 -17.70 3.39 -33.19
C LEU A 19 -18.81 3.25 -32.13
N SER A 20 -19.35 2.05 -31.99
CA SER A 20 -20.27 1.73 -30.90
C SER A 20 -19.57 1.83 -29.55
N ARG A 21 -20.18 2.58 -28.62
CA ARG A 21 -19.76 2.66 -27.22
C ARG A 21 -19.65 1.28 -26.56
N SER A 22 -20.61 0.40 -26.84
CA SER A 22 -20.64 -0.95 -26.24
C SER A 22 -19.48 -1.79 -26.73
N ASP A 23 -19.08 -1.64 -27.98
CA ASP A 23 -17.95 -2.37 -28.56
C ASP A 23 -16.63 -1.86 -27.99
N LEU A 24 -16.48 -0.53 -27.85
CA LEU A 24 -15.32 0.08 -27.20
C LEU A 24 -15.15 -0.42 -25.76
N LEU A 25 -16.22 -0.35 -24.94
CA LEU A 25 -16.17 -0.78 -23.55
C LEU A 25 -15.89 -2.28 -23.43
N THR A 26 -16.47 -3.10 -24.30
CA THR A 26 -16.23 -4.55 -24.32
C THR A 26 -14.77 -4.86 -24.65
N ALA A 27 -14.20 -4.22 -25.68
CA ALA A 27 -12.81 -4.40 -26.07
C ALA A 27 -11.84 -3.92 -24.99
N PHE A 28 -12.10 -2.74 -24.42
CA PHE A 28 -11.35 -2.19 -23.30
C PHE A 28 -11.35 -3.15 -22.11
N TRP A 29 -12.53 -3.56 -21.65
CA TRP A 29 -12.68 -4.40 -20.46
C TRP A 29 -12.02 -5.77 -20.65
N ARG A 30 -12.14 -6.38 -21.84
CA ARG A 30 -11.45 -7.65 -22.16
C ARG A 30 -9.93 -7.54 -21.99
N GLY A 31 -9.33 -6.43 -22.42
CA GLY A 31 -7.89 -6.19 -22.28
C GLY A 31 -7.47 -5.75 -20.87
N PHE A 32 -8.34 -5.05 -20.16
CA PHE A 32 -8.06 -4.49 -18.84
C PHE A 32 -8.27 -5.49 -17.68
N GLN A 33 -9.29 -6.34 -17.77
CA GLN A 33 -9.63 -7.29 -16.71
C GLN A 33 -8.46 -8.20 -16.29
N PRO A 34 -7.63 -8.77 -17.19
CA PRO A 34 -6.46 -9.55 -16.78
C PRO A 34 -5.43 -8.71 -16.01
N GLN A 35 -5.24 -7.45 -16.40
CA GLN A 35 -4.30 -6.54 -15.75
C GLN A 35 -4.77 -6.15 -14.34
N LEU A 36 -6.08 -5.97 -14.15
CA LEU A 36 -6.66 -5.80 -12.82
C LEU A 36 -6.45 -7.02 -11.92
N LYS A 37 -6.69 -8.22 -12.45
CA LYS A 37 -6.48 -9.47 -11.71
C LYS A 37 -5.02 -9.62 -11.29
N SER A 38 -4.08 -9.45 -12.22
CA SER A 38 -2.66 -9.55 -11.93
C SER A 38 -2.18 -8.49 -10.93
N ALA A 39 -2.65 -7.25 -11.06
CA ALA A 39 -2.34 -6.19 -10.11
C ALA A 39 -2.89 -6.51 -8.71
N THR A 40 -4.12 -7.03 -8.63
CA THR A 40 -4.74 -7.45 -7.37
C THR A 40 -3.95 -8.57 -6.70
N GLU A 41 -3.62 -9.62 -7.45
CA GLU A 41 -2.82 -10.75 -6.96
C GLU A 41 -1.42 -10.31 -6.51
N TYR A 42 -0.79 -9.41 -7.27
CA TYR A 42 0.48 -8.80 -6.90
C TYR A 42 0.37 -8.01 -5.59
N THR A 43 -0.62 -7.13 -5.47
CA THR A 43 -0.87 -6.36 -4.23
C THR A 43 -1.10 -7.28 -3.04
N LEU A 44 -1.93 -8.32 -3.19
CA LEU A 44 -2.17 -9.31 -2.13
C LEU A 44 -0.88 -10.04 -1.73
N THR A 45 -0.04 -10.39 -2.70
CA THR A 45 1.26 -11.02 -2.45
C THR A 45 2.18 -10.08 -1.66
N GLN A 46 2.27 -8.80 -2.06
CA GLN A 46 3.06 -7.80 -1.34
C GLN A 46 2.53 -7.53 0.07
N MET A 47 1.21 -7.51 0.26
CA MET A 47 0.60 -7.36 1.60
C MET A 47 0.93 -8.55 2.51
N LYS A 48 0.92 -9.78 1.98
CA LYS A 48 1.32 -10.99 2.73
C LYS A 48 2.82 -11.03 3.04
N ALA A 49 3.64 -10.48 2.15
CA ALA A 49 5.10 -10.42 2.33
C ALA A 49 5.56 -9.27 3.25
N ARG A 50 4.65 -8.35 3.61
CA ARG A 50 4.99 -7.21 4.47
C ARG A 50 5.47 -7.71 5.84
N PRO A 51 6.58 -7.17 6.38
CA PRO A 51 7.02 -7.51 7.73
C PRO A 51 5.87 -7.35 8.72
N GLN A 52 5.58 -8.41 9.46
CA GLN A 52 4.60 -8.38 10.53
C GLN A 52 5.02 -7.36 11.57
N ALA A 53 4.03 -6.79 12.28
CA ALA A 53 4.28 -5.79 13.30
C ALA A 53 5.29 -6.34 14.33
N LYS A 54 6.43 -5.68 14.46
CA LYS A 54 7.56 -6.15 15.29
C LYS A 54 7.38 -5.65 16.71
N PRO A 55 7.28 -6.51 17.73
CA PRO A 55 7.27 -6.06 19.12
C PRO A 55 8.54 -5.28 19.46
N ILE A 56 8.38 -4.15 20.14
CA ILE A 56 9.51 -3.31 20.57
C ILE A 56 9.84 -3.46 22.07
N GLY A 57 9.08 -4.28 22.79
CA GLY A 57 9.27 -4.53 24.22
C GLY A 57 8.75 -3.41 25.13
N GLU A 58 7.93 -2.49 24.61
CA GLU A 58 7.33 -1.40 25.37
C GLU A 58 5.83 -1.62 25.55
N THR A 59 5.28 -1.09 26.65
CA THR A 59 3.85 -1.15 26.98
C THR A 59 3.14 0.14 26.58
N CYS A 60 1.94 0.02 26.03
CA CYS A 60 1.10 1.15 25.64
C CYS A 60 0.64 1.95 26.86
N PRO A 61 0.84 3.27 26.90
CA PRO A 61 0.45 4.10 28.04
C PRO A 61 -1.08 4.23 28.19
N ASP A 62 -1.82 4.06 27.10
CA ASP A 62 -3.27 4.29 27.09
C ASP A 62 -4.07 3.06 27.55
N CYS A 63 -3.57 1.84 27.29
CA CYS A 63 -4.33 0.61 27.54
C CYS A 63 -3.54 -0.56 28.14
N GLY A 64 -2.21 -0.43 28.31
CA GLY A 64 -1.38 -1.48 28.89
C GLY A 64 -1.05 -2.66 27.97
N ALA A 65 -1.50 -2.67 26.72
CA ALA A 65 -1.13 -3.70 25.74
C ALA A 65 0.26 -3.44 25.12
N ASP A 66 0.83 -4.43 24.45
CA ASP A 66 2.17 -4.28 23.84
C ASP A 66 2.19 -3.24 22.70
N LEU A 67 3.31 -2.54 22.57
CA LEU A 67 3.62 -1.70 21.42
C LEU A 67 4.39 -2.49 20.35
N VAL A 68 4.07 -2.19 19.10
CA VAL A 68 4.69 -2.81 17.93
C VAL A 68 5.10 -1.75 16.91
N GLU A 69 6.24 -1.96 16.26
CA GLU A 69 6.66 -1.19 15.09
C GLU A 69 5.93 -1.72 13.85
N ARG A 70 5.29 -0.81 13.11
CA ARG A 70 4.52 -1.08 11.90
C ARG A 70 5.06 -0.22 10.77
N GLN A 71 5.01 -0.74 9.55
CA GLN A 71 5.23 0.08 8.37
C GLN A 71 3.91 0.79 7.99
N GLY A 72 3.97 2.07 7.65
CA GLY A 72 2.89 2.85 7.04
C GLY A 72 3.29 3.41 5.67
N SER A 73 2.42 4.17 5.02
CA SER A 73 2.74 4.85 3.75
C SER A 73 3.83 5.91 3.92
N ASN A 74 3.92 6.51 5.11
CA ASN A 74 4.87 7.58 5.44
C ASN A 74 6.16 7.07 6.13
N GLY A 75 6.38 5.75 6.15
CA GLY A 75 7.49 5.13 6.88
C GLY A 75 7.05 4.31 8.10
N ALA A 76 8.03 3.88 8.90
CA ALA A 76 7.78 3.11 10.11
C ALA A 76 7.20 3.98 11.23
N PHE A 77 6.36 3.38 12.08
CA PHE A 77 5.77 4.03 13.25
C PHE A 77 5.51 3.00 14.36
N VAL A 78 5.46 3.45 15.61
CA VAL A 78 5.06 2.61 16.74
C VAL A 78 3.56 2.75 16.95
N GLY A 79 2.86 1.63 17.08
CA GLY A 79 1.42 1.61 17.34
C GLY A 79 1.04 0.52 18.34
N CYS A 80 -0.12 0.70 18.99
CA CYS A 80 -0.65 -0.30 19.90
C CYS A 80 -0.98 -1.64 19.18
N SER A 81 -0.67 -2.75 19.82
CA SER A 81 -1.07 -4.10 19.36
C SER A 81 -2.59 -4.29 19.41
N ALA A 82 -3.29 -3.61 20.33
CA ALA A 82 -4.74 -3.73 20.53
C ALA A 82 -5.61 -2.90 19.56
N TYR A 83 -5.03 -2.27 18.54
CA TYR A 83 -5.79 -1.61 17.48
C TYR A 83 -6.78 -2.60 16.81
N PRO A 84 -8.05 -2.22 16.54
CA PRO A 84 -8.61 -0.86 16.56
C PRO A 84 -9.15 -0.38 17.91
N LYS A 85 -9.08 -1.19 18.99
CA LYS A 85 -9.63 -0.82 20.30
C LYS A 85 -8.81 0.26 21.01
N CYS A 86 -7.53 0.36 20.70
CA CYS A 86 -6.64 1.44 21.15
C CYS A 86 -5.93 2.04 19.93
N SER A 87 -6.01 3.36 19.79
CA SER A 87 -5.45 4.11 18.66
C SER A 87 -4.14 4.81 18.97
N TYR A 88 -3.47 4.46 20.07
CA TYR A 88 -2.17 5.03 20.43
C TYR A 88 -1.14 4.76 19.33
N THR A 89 -0.47 5.82 18.88
CA THR A 89 0.62 5.79 17.90
C THR A 89 1.66 6.87 18.21
N ARG A 90 2.93 6.62 17.88
CA ARG A 90 4.01 7.61 17.91
C ARG A 90 5.04 7.35 16.80
N ASN A 91 5.89 8.33 16.54
CA ASN A 91 7.03 8.17 15.65
C ASN A 91 8.06 7.18 16.23
N VAL A 92 8.82 6.52 15.36
CA VAL A 92 9.98 5.72 15.77
C VAL A 92 11.06 6.70 16.24
N GLU A 93 11.54 6.55 17.47
CA GLU A 93 12.67 7.32 17.97
C GLU A 93 13.96 6.69 17.45
N HIS A 94 14.73 7.43 16.66
CA HIS A 94 16.08 7.01 16.30
C HIS A 94 17.00 7.26 17.48
N LYS A 95 17.18 6.24 18.35
CA LYS A 95 18.26 6.30 19.33
C LYS A 95 19.58 6.34 18.56
N PRO A 96 20.44 7.36 18.75
CA PRO A 96 21.74 7.39 18.09
C PRO A 96 22.49 6.11 18.45
N LEU A 97 23.11 5.47 17.46
CA LEU A 97 24.03 4.37 17.74
C LEU A 97 25.19 4.93 18.56
N VAL A 98 25.21 4.60 19.85
CA VAL A 98 26.36 4.89 20.72
C VAL A 98 27.40 3.84 20.37
N LEU A 99 28.43 4.25 19.63
CA LEU A 99 29.63 3.44 19.44
C LEU A 99 30.33 3.37 20.80
N HIS A 100 30.20 2.23 21.48
CA HIS A 100 31.03 1.93 22.63
C HIS A 100 32.45 1.62 22.11
N PRO A 101 33.50 2.27 22.65
CA PRO A 101 34.87 1.89 22.34
C PRO A 101 35.05 0.40 22.63
N VAL A 102 35.61 -0.33 21.67
CA VAL A 102 36.12 -1.68 21.91
C VAL A 102 37.39 -1.47 22.73
N GLU A 103 37.41 -1.96 23.97
CA GLU A 103 38.66 -2.03 24.74
C GLU A 103 39.53 -3.15 24.13
N ASP A 104 40.81 -2.84 23.86
CA ASP A 104 41.82 -3.76 23.31
C ASP A 104 42.20 -4.89 24.30
#